data_AF-A0A8T0VVC9-F1
#
_entry.id   AF-A0A8T0VVC9-F1
#
_cell.length_a   1.000
_cell.length_b   1.000
_cell.length_c   1.000
_cell.angle_alpha   90.00
_cell.angle_beta   90.00
_cell.angle_gamma   90.00
#
_symmetry.space_group_name_H-M   'P 1'
#
loop_
_entity.id
_entity.type
_entity.pdbx_description
1 polymer ?
#
loop_
_entity_poly.entity_id
_entity_poly.type
_entity_poly.pdbx_seq_one_letter_code
_entity_poly.pdbx_strand_id
1 'polypeptide(L)'
;MPVRDKQHWEKMNSVEVHPPIYEKKIGRPKKSRKKAPMELEGSTKLSKHGATMHCSICKSADHNKRNHSRCVEQNQGVQLPNVQANDAEVDPTILEDINPKRANPNMDPSQTNGSMIFNLLHEDPLKENRNRQLPGPLPESVFVEQHRADLPPPSTT
;
A
#
# COMPACT_ATOMS: atom_id res chain seq x y z
N MET A 1 57.47 -6.56 1.52
CA MET A 1 57.17 -7.89 2.11
C MET A 1 55.76 -7.85 2.69
N PRO A 2 54.95 -8.91 2.56
CA PRO A 2 53.59 -8.90 3.07
C PRO A 2 53.55 -8.96 4.59
N VAL A 3 52.56 -8.30 5.19
CA VAL A 3 52.32 -8.33 6.64
C VAL A 3 51.75 -9.69 7.02
N ARG A 4 52.20 -10.25 8.14
CA ARG A 4 51.75 -11.57 8.63
C ARG A 4 50.27 -11.53 9.03
N ASP A 5 49.59 -12.66 8.91
CA ASP A 5 48.19 -12.81 9.30
C ASP A 5 47.97 -12.57 10.79
N LYS A 6 46.75 -12.14 11.15
CA LYS A 6 46.32 -11.85 12.53
C LYS A 6 46.57 -12.97 13.52
N GLN A 7 46.66 -14.22 13.05
CA GLN A 7 46.98 -15.39 13.87
C GLN A 7 48.41 -15.37 14.42
N HIS A 8 49.34 -14.74 13.70
CA HIS A 8 50.76 -14.64 14.07
C HIS A 8 51.08 -13.35 14.84
N TRP A 9 50.07 -12.54 15.15
CA TRP A 9 50.26 -11.32 15.93
C TRP A 9 50.35 -11.66 17.41
N GLU A 10 51.29 -11.02 18.08
CA GLU A 10 51.47 -11.16 19.53
C GLU A 10 50.22 -10.62 20.25
N LYS A 11 49.62 -11.44 21.11
CA LYS A 11 48.45 -11.06 21.90
C LYS A 11 48.93 -10.24 23.10
N MET A 12 48.85 -8.92 22.96
CA MET A 12 49.06 -8.00 24.07
C MET A 12 47.84 -8.10 25.00
N ASN A 13 48.05 -8.29 26.30
CA ASN A 13 46.99 -8.26 27.33
C ASN A 13 46.50 -6.82 27.54
N SER A 14 45.87 -6.25 26.50
CA SER A 14 45.34 -4.89 26.53
C SER A 14 44.06 -4.80 27.35
N VAL A 15 43.77 -3.60 27.86
CA VAL A 15 42.47 -3.29 28.48
C VAL A 15 41.36 -3.59 27.47
N GLU A 16 40.33 -4.33 27.91
CA GLU A 16 39.16 -4.61 27.10
C GLU A 16 38.40 -3.30 26.83
N VAL A 17 38.36 -2.89 25.56
CA VAL A 17 37.63 -1.70 25.14
C VAL A 17 36.19 -2.11 24.87
N HIS A 18 35.30 -1.71 25.79
CA HIS A 18 33.86 -1.87 25.58
C HIS A 18 33.33 -0.79 24.64
N PRO A 19 32.27 -1.09 23.87
CA PRO A 19 31.59 -0.07 23.09
C PRO A 19 30.96 0.99 24.01
N PRO A 20 30.70 2.20 23.50
CA PRO A 20 30.00 3.24 24.26
C PRO A 20 28.65 2.72 24.77
N ILE A 21 28.34 3.05 26.01
CA ILE A 21 27.05 2.68 26.62
C ILE A 21 25.96 3.54 25.97
N TYR A 22 25.05 2.90 25.23
CA TYR A 22 23.92 3.59 24.63
C TYR A 22 22.80 3.80 25.64
N GLU A 23 22.52 5.05 25.98
CA GLU A 23 21.32 5.42 26.74
C GLU A 23 20.17 5.78 25.80
N LYS A 24 19.09 4.98 25.83
CA LYS A 24 17.87 5.29 25.09
C LYS A 24 17.20 6.52 25.67
N LYS A 25 17.40 7.68 25.04
CA LYS A 25 16.61 8.88 25.34
C LYS A 25 15.20 8.72 24.79
N ILE A 26 14.19 9.02 25.61
CA ILE A 26 12.81 9.09 25.15
C ILE A 26 12.74 10.27 24.17
N GLY A 27 12.50 9.97 22.90
CA GLY A 27 12.34 10.98 21.87
C GLY A 27 11.09 11.83 22.11
N ARG A 28 10.92 12.87 21.31
CA ARG A 28 9.71 13.70 21.32
C ARG A 28 8.47 12.80 21.19
N PRO A 29 7.48 12.90 22.10
CA PRO A 29 6.23 12.18 21.93
C PRO A 29 5.67 12.43 20.54
N LYS A 30 5.29 11.35 19.85
CA LYS A 30 4.75 11.44 18.49
C LYS A 30 3.52 12.35 18.53
N LYS A 31 3.50 13.40 17.69
CA LYS A 31 2.29 14.21 17.52
C LYS A 31 1.21 13.28 16.95
N SER A 32 0.18 13.00 17.74
CA SER A 32 -1.00 12.34 17.22
C SER A 32 -1.72 13.31 16.29
N ARG A 33 -2.07 12.85 15.09
CA ARG A 33 -2.88 13.63 14.15
C ARG A 33 -4.30 13.70 14.70
N LYS A 34 -4.90 14.89 14.71
CA LYS A 34 -6.35 15.03 14.99
C LYS A 34 -7.11 14.35 13.85
N LYS A 35 -7.94 13.36 14.18
CA LYS A 35 -8.79 12.67 13.20
C LYS A 35 -9.96 13.57 12.79
N ALA A 36 -10.35 13.53 11.51
CA ALA A 36 -11.52 14.24 11.01
C ALA A 36 -12.81 13.59 11.56
N PRO A 37 -13.96 14.29 11.60
CA PRO A 37 -15.21 13.75 12.15
C PRO A 37 -15.70 12.46 11.47
N MET A 38 -15.37 12.28 10.18
CA MET A 38 -15.68 11.08 9.39
C MET A 38 -14.74 9.90 9.70
N GLU A 39 -13.56 10.16 10.26
CA GLU A 39 -12.58 9.14 10.65
C GLU A 39 -12.89 8.60 12.06
N LEU A 40 -14.15 8.28 12.32
CA LEU A 40 -14.53 7.48 13.49
C LEU A 40 -13.70 6.20 13.51
N GLU A 41 -13.32 5.76 14.71
CA GLU A 41 -12.52 4.56 15.03
C GLU A 41 -13.25 3.25 14.66
N GLY A 42 -13.79 3.16 13.44
CA GLY A 42 -14.24 1.92 12.83
C GLY A 42 -13.02 1.25 12.20
N SER A 43 -12.46 0.27 12.90
CA SER A 43 -11.44 -0.68 12.46
C SER A 43 -11.05 -0.56 10.97
N THR A 44 -10.06 0.26 10.65
CA THR A 44 -9.43 0.30 9.31
C THR A 44 -8.71 -1.02 8.99
N LYS A 45 -8.70 -1.96 9.93
CA LYS A 45 -8.26 -3.32 9.74
C LYS A 45 -9.46 -4.10 9.24
N LEU A 46 -9.44 -4.45 7.96
CA LEU A 46 -10.21 -5.60 7.46
C LEU A 46 -9.89 -6.76 8.41
N SER A 47 -10.88 -7.24 9.17
CA SER A 47 -10.63 -8.39 10.02
C SER A 47 -10.24 -9.56 9.13
N LYS A 48 -9.21 -10.33 9.52
CA LYS A 48 -8.76 -11.52 8.77
C LYS A 48 -9.86 -12.60 8.66
N HIS A 49 -11.01 -12.42 9.29
CA HIS A 49 -12.18 -13.27 9.12
C HIS A 49 -12.56 -13.34 7.63
N GLY A 50 -12.36 -14.51 7.02
CA GLY A 50 -12.66 -14.79 5.61
C GLY A 50 -11.46 -14.97 4.69
N ALA A 51 -10.23 -14.69 5.14
CA ALA A 51 -9.04 -14.93 4.31
C ALA A 51 -8.60 -16.40 4.38
N THR A 52 -8.89 -17.16 3.32
CA THR A 52 -8.44 -18.55 3.16
C THR A 52 -6.95 -18.60 2.86
N MET A 53 -6.18 -19.23 3.76
CA MET A 53 -4.75 -19.41 3.60
C MET A 53 -4.47 -20.69 2.80
N HIS A 54 -3.57 -20.61 1.83
CA HIS A 54 -3.19 -21.76 1.01
C HIS A 54 -1.81 -22.27 1.40
N CYS A 55 -1.61 -23.59 1.37
CA CYS A 55 -0.30 -24.19 1.61
C CYS A 55 0.67 -23.83 0.49
N SER A 56 1.87 -23.36 0.81
CA SER A 56 2.87 -23.01 -0.22
C SER A 56 3.43 -24.21 -0.98
N ILE A 57 3.24 -25.44 -0.48
CA ILE A 57 3.80 -26.66 -1.07
C ILE A 57 2.76 -27.32 -1.99
N CYS A 58 1.57 -27.64 -1.49
CA CYS A 58 0.52 -28.31 -2.27
C CYS A 58 -0.60 -27.37 -2.76
N LYS A 59 -0.55 -26.08 -2.42
CA LYS A 59 -1.54 -25.05 -2.82
C LYS A 59 -2.98 -25.27 -2.34
N SER A 60 -3.24 -26.28 -1.52
CA SER A 60 -4.56 -26.54 -0.91
C SER A 60 -4.91 -25.49 0.15
N ALA A 61 -6.21 -25.17 0.26
CA ALA A 61 -6.77 -24.24 1.24
C ALA A 61 -6.95 -24.83 2.65
N ASP A 62 -6.81 -26.16 2.79
CA ASP A 62 -7.15 -26.88 4.03
C ASP A 62 -6.09 -26.75 5.13
N HIS A 63 -4.84 -26.41 4.77
CA HIS A 63 -3.75 -26.33 5.73
C HIS A 63 -2.65 -25.35 5.31
N ASN A 64 -1.79 -24.99 6.26
CA ASN A 64 -0.60 -24.17 6.03
C ASN A 64 0.67 -25.05 5.94
N LYS A 65 1.77 -24.49 5.40
CA LYS A 65 3.07 -25.18 5.23
C LYS A 65 3.52 -26.00 6.46
N ARG A 66 3.28 -25.49 7.68
CA ARG A 66 3.67 -26.15 8.93
C ARG A 66 2.99 -27.52 9.13
N ASN A 67 1.78 -27.71 8.61
CA ASN A 67 1.01 -28.94 8.76
C ASN A 67 1.02 -29.80 7.47
N HIS A 68 1.91 -29.49 6.52
CA HIS A 68 1.96 -30.19 5.23
C HIS A 68 2.36 -31.66 5.35
N SER A 69 3.11 -32.05 6.38
CA SER A 69 3.48 -33.46 6.61
C SER A 69 2.25 -34.37 6.72
N ARG A 70 1.19 -33.91 7.39
CA ARG A 70 -0.06 -34.67 7.56
C ARG A 70 -0.87 -34.78 6.26
N CYS A 71 -0.74 -33.80 5.37
CA CYS A 71 -1.31 -33.85 4.02
C CYS A 71 -0.61 -34.91 3.16
N VAL A 72 0.72 -35.01 3.28
CA VAL A 72 1.52 -35.99 2.54
C VAL A 72 1.14 -37.42 2.91
N GLU A 73 0.87 -37.69 4.19
CA GLU A 73 0.40 -39.01 4.66
C GLU A 73 -0.98 -39.38 4.11
N GLN A 74 -1.87 -38.40 3.92
CA GLN A 74 -3.23 -38.61 3.42
C GLN A 74 -3.32 -38.77 1.90
N ASN A 75 -2.34 -38.24 1.14
CA ASN A 75 -2.35 -38.25 -0.33
C ASN A 75 -1.50 -39.36 -0.96
N GLN A 76 -0.83 -40.20 -0.17
CA GLN A 76 -0.07 -41.35 -0.69
C GLN A 76 -0.96 -42.48 -1.27
N GLY A 77 -2.29 -42.32 -1.26
CA GLY A 77 -3.24 -43.32 -1.77
C GLY A 77 -4.01 -42.92 -3.04
N VAL A 78 -3.89 -41.70 -3.56
CA VAL A 78 -4.69 -41.26 -4.71
C VAL A 78 -3.79 -41.08 -5.93
N GLN A 79 -3.57 -42.17 -6.66
CA GLN A 79 -3.17 -42.06 -8.06
C GLN A 79 -4.40 -41.60 -8.86
N LEU A 80 -4.42 -40.32 -9.25
CA LEU A 80 -5.37 -39.85 -10.26
C LEU A 80 -4.98 -40.50 -11.61
N PRO A 81 -5.91 -41.16 -12.32
CA PRO A 81 -5.61 -41.69 -13.64
C PRO A 81 -5.30 -40.54 -14.60
N ASN A 82 -4.21 -40.71 -15.35
CA ASN A 82 -3.73 -39.83 -16.40
C ASN A 82 -4.81 -39.68 -17.49
N VAL A 83 -5.64 -38.64 -17.41
CA VAL A 83 -6.56 -38.27 -18.50
C VAL A 83 -5.73 -37.49 -19.52
N GLN A 84 -5.35 -38.18 -20.59
CA GLN A 84 -4.78 -37.56 -21.78
C GLN A 84 -5.72 -36.45 -22.27
N ALA A 85 -5.15 -35.28 -22.52
CA ALA A 85 -5.85 -34.15 -23.12
C ALA A 85 -6.39 -34.58 -24.50
N ASN A 86 -7.69 -34.77 -24.59
CA ASN A 86 -8.39 -34.82 -25.86
C ASN A 86 -9.00 -33.44 -26.05
N ASP A 87 -8.55 -32.74 -27.09
CA ASP A 87 -9.12 -31.48 -27.56
C ASP A 87 -10.56 -31.75 -28.04
N ALA A 88 -11.52 -31.57 -27.14
CA ALA A 88 -12.94 -31.54 -27.47
C ALA A 88 -13.35 -30.07 -27.64
N GLU A 89 -13.90 -29.77 -28.81
CA GLU A 89 -14.38 -28.45 -29.21
C GLU A 89 -15.18 -27.74 -28.12
N VAL A 90 -14.80 -26.50 -27.83
CA VAL A 90 -15.49 -25.64 -26.87
C VAL A 90 -16.72 -25.05 -27.58
N ASP A 91 -17.90 -25.49 -27.17
CA ASP A 91 -19.20 -24.98 -27.61
C ASP A 91 -19.27 -23.44 -27.39
N PRO A 92 -19.54 -22.64 -28.45
CA PRO A 92 -19.59 -21.18 -28.35
C PRO A 92 -20.66 -20.65 -27.37
N THR A 93 -21.60 -21.49 -26.94
CA THR A 93 -22.61 -21.15 -25.93
C THR A 93 -21.99 -20.83 -24.56
N ILE A 94 -20.81 -21.37 -24.24
CA ILE A 94 -20.12 -21.15 -22.95
C ILE A 94 -19.66 -19.69 -22.78
N LEU A 95 -19.44 -18.95 -23.87
CA LEU A 95 -19.03 -17.54 -23.81
C LEU A 95 -20.19 -16.56 -23.55
N GLU A 96 -21.44 -16.94 -23.82
CA GLU A 96 -22.60 -16.08 -23.57
C GLU A 96 -22.99 -16.02 -22.08
N ASP A 97 -22.62 -17.04 -21.31
CA ASP A 97 -22.99 -17.19 -19.89
C ASP A 97 -22.04 -16.49 -18.89
N ILE A 98 -20.92 -15.95 -19.34
CA ILE A 98 -19.95 -15.27 -18.47
C ILE A 98 -20.42 -13.86 -18.06
N ASN A 99 -21.44 -13.30 -18.71
CA ASN A 99 -22.01 -12.02 -18.29
C ASN A 99 -23.54 -11.91 -18.46
N PRO A 100 -24.35 -12.45 -17.54
CA PRO A 100 -25.80 -12.25 -17.56
C PRO A 100 -26.19 -10.94 -16.86
N LYS A 101 -25.41 -9.85 -17.00
CA LYS A 101 -25.86 -8.52 -16.57
C LYS A 101 -25.50 -7.48 -17.62
N ARG A 102 -26.32 -7.42 -18.68
CA ARG A 102 -26.63 -6.12 -19.28
C ARG A 102 -27.14 -5.26 -18.11
N ALA A 103 -26.33 -4.30 -17.65
CA ALA A 103 -26.76 -3.37 -16.63
C ALA A 103 -28.05 -2.73 -17.11
N ASN A 104 -29.13 -2.86 -16.34
CA ASN A 104 -30.37 -2.17 -16.66
C ASN A 104 -30.03 -0.68 -16.82
N PRO A 105 -30.35 -0.03 -17.96
CA PRO A 105 -30.05 1.40 -18.15
C PRO A 105 -30.71 2.28 -17.10
N ASN A 106 -31.73 1.76 -16.40
CA ASN A 106 -32.43 2.39 -15.28
C ASN A 106 -31.66 2.30 -13.93
N MET A 107 -30.55 1.56 -13.86
CA MET A 107 -29.69 1.43 -12.67
C MET A 107 -28.32 2.10 -12.88
N ASP A 108 -28.16 2.86 -13.97
CA ASP A 108 -26.94 3.62 -14.24
C ASP A 108 -26.88 4.86 -13.33
N PRO A 109 -25.92 4.92 -12.38
CA PRO A 109 -25.81 6.03 -11.43
C PRO A 109 -25.55 7.39 -12.11
N SER A 110 -25.14 7.38 -13.38
CA SER A 110 -24.93 8.59 -14.19
C SER A 110 -26.22 9.18 -14.75
N GLN A 111 -27.32 8.40 -14.79
CA GLN A 111 -28.63 8.82 -15.31
C GLN A 111 -29.69 8.96 -14.21
N THR A 112 -29.40 8.53 -12.99
CA THR A 112 -30.29 8.69 -11.84
C THR A 112 -30.14 10.09 -11.23
N ASN A 113 -31.16 10.93 -11.36
CA ASN A 113 -31.20 12.27 -10.76
C ASN A 113 -30.96 12.21 -9.24
N GLY A 114 -30.02 13.01 -8.73
CA GLY A 114 -29.66 13.06 -7.31
C GLY A 114 -28.57 12.07 -6.87
N SER A 115 -28.11 11.18 -7.75
CA SER A 115 -26.89 10.40 -7.51
C SER A 115 -25.66 11.29 -7.49
N MET A 116 -24.69 10.96 -6.63
CA MET A 116 -23.39 11.64 -6.57
C MET A 116 -22.70 11.69 -7.94
N ILE A 117 -22.85 10.64 -8.75
CA ILE A 117 -22.27 10.57 -10.11
C ILE A 117 -23.01 11.52 -11.07
N PHE A 118 -24.35 11.57 -10.99
CA PHE A 118 -25.16 12.49 -11.80
C PHE A 118 -24.79 13.95 -11.52
N ASN A 119 -24.68 14.34 -10.26
CA ASN A 119 -24.32 15.71 -9.88
C ASN A 119 -22.90 16.07 -10.36
N LEU A 120 -21.94 15.15 -10.26
CA LEU A 120 -20.57 15.41 -10.69
C LEU A 120 -20.44 15.59 -12.22
N LEU A 121 -21.29 14.92 -12.99
CA LEU A 121 -21.31 15.03 -14.46
C LEU A 121 -22.05 16.28 -14.96
N HIS A 122 -23.02 16.80 -14.21
CA HIS A 122 -23.90 17.89 -14.66
C HIS A 122 -23.61 19.25 -14.00
N GLU A 123 -22.95 19.27 -12.84
CA GLU A 123 -22.54 20.52 -12.18
C GLU A 123 -21.15 20.96 -12.66
N ASP A 124 -21.09 22.10 -13.34
CA ASP A 124 -19.83 22.77 -13.69
C ASP A 124 -19.17 23.34 -12.42
N PRO A 125 -18.01 22.84 -11.95
CA PRO A 125 -17.37 23.31 -10.71
C PRO A 125 -16.93 24.78 -10.74
N LEU A 126 -16.99 25.40 -11.92
CA LEU A 126 -16.54 26.75 -12.19
C LEU A 126 -17.66 27.81 -12.05
N LYS A 127 -18.94 27.40 -12.00
CA LYS A 127 -20.05 28.37 -11.89
C LYS A 127 -20.14 29.01 -10.51
N GLU A 128 -19.80 28.28 -9.46
CA GLU A 128 -19.83 28.77 -8.07
C GLU A 128 -18.62 29.66 -7.72
N ASN A 129 -17.60 29.69 -8.57
CA ASN A 129 -16.32 30.36 -8.30
C ASN A 129 -16.16 31.73 -9.01
N ARG A 130 -17.26 32.35 -9.47
CA ARG A 130 -17.18 33.67 -10.13
C ARG A 130 -16.97 34.84 -9.17
N ASN A 131 -17.19 34.64 -7.87
CA ASN A 131 -17.19 35.72 -6.88
C ASN A 131 -16.08 35.60 -5.83
N ARG A 132 -15.11 34.69 -6.01
CA ARG A 132 -13.89 34.73 -5.21
C ARG A 132 -12.95 35.73 -5.85
N GLN A 133 -12.82 36.91 -5.23
CA GLN A 133 -11.61 37.71 -5.41
C GLN A 133 -10.42 36.78 -5.22
N LEU A 134 -9.57 36.68 -6.25
CA LEU A 134 -8.25 36.07 -6.10
C LEU A 134 -7.64 36.70 -4.85
N PRO A 135 -7.28 35.91 -3.81
CA PRO A 135 -6.58 36.48 -2.68
C PRO A 135 -5.37 37.19 -3.25
N GLY A 136 -5.30 38.50 -3.03
CA GLY A 136 -4.15 39.30 -3.43
C GLY A 136 -2.87 38.69 -2.87
N PRO A 137 -1.69 39.05 -3.42
CA PRO A 137 -0.44 38.53 -2.89
C PRO A 137 -0.43 38.69 -1.37
N LEU A 138 -0.07 37.60 -0.68
CA LEU A 138 0.03 37.60 0.77
C LEU A 138 0.90 38.81 1.20
N PRO A 139 0.57 39.46 2.33
CA PRO A 139 1.39 40.56 2.83
C PRO A 139 2.84 40.08 2.94
N GLU A 140 3.75 40.87 2.38
CA GLU A 140 5.17 40.55 2.39
C GLU A 140 5.63 40.49 3.86
N SER A 141 6.42 39.48 4.23
CA SER A 141 6.88 39.39 5.61
C SER A 141 7.79 40.60 5.91
N VAL A 142 7.62 41.22 7.08
CA VAL A 142 8.45 42.35 7.54
C VAL A 142 9.95 42.06 7.40
N PHE A 143 10.34 40.80 7.60
CA PHE A 143 11.72 40.33 7.42
C PHE A 143 12.20 40.48 5.96
N VAL A 144 11.38 40.09 4.99
CA VAL A 144 11.70 40.21 3.55
C VAL A 144 11.72 41.68 3.12
N GLU A 145 10.83 42.53 3.65
CA GLU A 145 10.86 43.97 3.39
C GLU A 145 12.17 44.61 3.86
N GLN A 146 12.64 44.27 5.07
CA GLN A 146 13.87 44.82 5.65
C GLN A 146 15.13 44.35 4.93
N HIS A 147 15.16 43.09 4.48
CA HIS A 147 16.35 42.45 3.91
C HIS A 147 16.32 42.33 2.38
N ARG A 148 15.37 43.00 1.70
CA ARG A 148 15.24 42.94 0.23
C ARG A 148 16.51 43.40 -0.49
N ALA A 149 17.19 44.40 0.06
CA ALA A 149 18.42 44.94 -0.49
C ALA A 149 19.63 44.00 -0.31
N ASP A 150 19.53 43.03 0.61
CA ASP A 150 20.59 42.07 0.92
C ASP A 150 20.46 40.78 0.10
N LEU A 151 19.36 40.60 -0.64
CA LEU A 151 19.14 39.41 -1.45
C LEU A 151 20.06 39.42 -2.68
N PRO A 152 20.79 38.32 -2.95
CA PRO A 152 21.61 38.23 -4.16
C PRO A 152 20.72 38.32 -5.41
N PRO A 153 21.22 38.91 -6.52
CA PRO A 153 20.47 38.97 -7.76
C PRO A 153 20.11 37.55 -8.23
N PRO A 154 18.92 37.34 -8.82
CA PRO A 154 18.54 36.03 -9.31
C PRO A 154 19.52 35.58 -10.39
N SER A 155 19.92 34.32 -10.33
CA SER A 155 20.78 33.71 -11.35
C SER A 155 20.11 33.82 -12.72
N THR A 156 20.73 34.54 -13.64
CA THR A 156 20.34 34.56 -15.05
C THR A 156 20.72 33.23 -15.68
N THR A 157 19.72 32.45 -16.10
CA THR A 157 19.89 31.30 -17.01
C THR A 157 19.95 31.80 -18.45
#